data_AF-A0A269PHJ0-F1
#
_entry.id   AF-A0A269PHJ0-F1
#
_cell.length_a   1.000
_cell.length_b   1.000
_cell.length_c   1.000
_cell.angle_alpha   90.00
_cell.angle_beta   90.00
_cell.angle_gamma   90.00
#
_symmetry.space_group_name_H-M   'P 1'
#
loop_
_entity.id
_entity.type
_entity.pdbx_description
1 polymer ?
#
loop_
_entity_poly.entity_id
_entity_poly.type
_entity_poly.pdbx_seq_one_letter_code
_entity_poly.pdbx_strand_id
1 'polypeptide(L)' 'MSEAGLLLIILGAIAIAVMYGSSERLSNCASCGKHLTVKMNRYWYTKDGENVPVCTKCNKKLS' A
#
# COMPACT_ATOMS: atom_id res chain seq x y z
N MET A 1 12.03 -17.11 -30.41
CA MET A 1 12.31 -16.50 -29.09
C MET A 1 13.01 -17.54 -28.24
N SER A 2 14.14 -17.20 -27.63
CA SER A 2 14.89 -18.14 -26.77
C SER A 2 14.20 -18.29 -25.40
N GLU A 3 14.30 -19.45 -24.75
CA GLU A 3 13.71 -19.72 -23.41
C GLU A 3 14.15 -18.67 -22.37
N ALA A 4 15.39 -18.19 -22.49
CA ALA A 4 15.92 -17.10 -21.69
C ALA A 4 15.15 -15.78 -21.87
N GLY A 5 14.66 -15.49 -23.08
CA GLY A 5 13.85 -14.32 -23.36
C GLY A 5 12.47 -14.38 -22.70
N LEU A 6 11.86 -15.58 -22.67
CA LEU A 6 10.57 -15.79 -22.00
C LEU A 6 10.71 -15.63 -20.47
N LEU A 7 11.78 -16.17 -19.89
CA LEU A 7 12.08 -16.04 -18.46
C LEU A 7 12.20 -14.58 -18.01
N LEU A 8 12.89 -13.74 -18.79
CA LEU A 8 13.05 -12.32 -18.46
C LEU A 8 11.72 -11.56 -18.48
N ILE A 9 10.83 -11.87 -19.43
CA ILE A 9 9.51 -11.25 -19.51
C ILE A 9 8.66 -11.62 -18.29
N ILE A 10 8.69 -12.89 -17.88
CA ILE A 10 7.93 -13.39 -16.72
C ILE A 10 8.42 -12.74 -15.42
N LEU A 11 9.74 -12.67 -15.21
CA LEU A 11 10.33 -12.04 -14.02
C LEU A 11 9.96 -10.55 -13.91
N GLY A 12 10.00 -9.82 -15.03
CA GLY A 12 9.57 -8.42 -15.09
C GLY A 12 8.11 -8.23 -14.71
N ALA A 13 7.22 -9.09 -15.24
CA ALA A 13 5.79 -9.05 -14.90
C ALA A 13 5.53 -9.33 -13.41
N ILE A 14 6.24 -10.29 -12.83
CA ILE A 14 6.14 -10.62 -11.39
C ILE A 14 6.62 -9.44 -10.54
N ALA A 15 7.77 -8.83 -10.87
CA ALA A 15 8.27 -7.67 -10.13
C ALA A 15 7.27 -6.51 -10.13
N ILE A 16 6.65 -6.22 -11.27
CA ILE A 16 5.62 -5.18 -11.39
C ILE A 16 4.38 -5.55 -10.56
N ALA A 17 3.93 -6.81 -10.62
CA ALA A 17 2.80 -7.30 -9.84
C ALA A 17 3.06 -7.18 -8.32
N VAL A 18 4.28 -7.48 -7.86
CA VAL A 18 4.68 -7.33 -6.45
C VAL A 18 4.73 -5.86 -6.05
N MET A 19 5.24 -4.97 -6.90
CA MET A 19 5.28 -3.52 -6.63
C MET A 19 3.87 -2.92 -6.49
N TYR A 20 2.96 -3.25 -7.40
CA TYR A 20 1.56 -2.79 -7.33
C TYR A 20 0.77 -3.49 -6.21
N GLY A 21 1.05 -4.76 -5.93
CA GLY A 21 0.48 -5.52 -4.81
C GLY A 21 0.91 -4.97 -3.45
N SER A 22 2.13 -4.41 -3.35
CA SER A 22 2.69 -3.77 -2.14
C SER A 22 2.03 -2.44 -1.75
N SER A 23 0.92 -2.07 -2.41
CA SER A 23 -0.03 -1.06 -1.95
C SER A 23 -0.63 -1.38 -0.57
N GLU A 24 -0.23 -2.49 0.05
CA GLU A 24 -0.37 -2.81 1.48
C GLU A 24 0.00 -1.64 2.40
N ARG A 25 1.00 -0.81 2.02
CA ARG A 25 1.37 0.40 2.79
C ARG A 25 0.23 1.43 2.83
N LEU A 26 -0.61 1.48 1.80
CA LEU A 26 -1.77 2.37 1.71
C LEU A 26 -3.05 1.71 2.24
N SER A 27 -3.04 0.38 2.38
CA SER A 27 -4.09 -0.39 3.03
C SER A 27 -3.96 -0.35 4.55
N ASN A 28 -2.77 -0.22 5.12
CA ASN A 28 -2.61 -0.28 6.57
C ASN A 28 -2.68 1.11 7.22
N CYS A 29 -3.35 1.20 8.38
CA CYS A 29 -3.34 2.43 9.17
C CYS A 29 -1.93 2.74 9.68
N ALA A 30 -1.42 3.94 9.39
CA ALA A 30 -0.10 4.38 9.84
C ALA A 30 0.06 4.49 11.37
N SER A 31 -1.05 4.57 12.12
CA SER A 31 -1.03 4.70 13.58
C SER A 31 -1.14 3.36 14.32
N CYS A 32 -1.89 2.40 13.80
CA CYS A 32 -2.15 1.13 14.51
C CYS A 32 -1.80 -0.14 13.70
N GLY A 33 -1.31 0.01 12.46
CA GLY A 33 -0.92 -1.10 11.59
C GLY A 33 -2.07 -1.93 11.04
N LYS A 34 -3.33 -1.63 11.41
CA LYS A 34 -4.49 -2.42 10.99
C LYS A 34 -4.75 -2.28 9.50
N HIS A 35 -4.95 -3.41 8.81
CA HIS A 35 -5.37 -3.47 7.42
C HIS A 35 -6.77 -2.85 7.24
N LEU A 36 -6.89 -1.93 6.29
CA LEU A 36 -8.08 -1.17 5.93
C LEU A 36 -8.56 -1.67 4.56
N THR A 37 -9.43 -2.67 4.58
CA THR A 37 -9.99 -3.31 3.37
C THR A 37 -11.00 -2.43 2.62
N VAL A 38 -11.46 -1.33 3.23
CA VAL A 38 -12.55 -0.49 2.70
C VAL A 38 -12.12 0.99 2.70
N LYS A 39 -12.22 1.66 1.53
CA LYS A 39 -11.93 3.10 1.37
C LYS A 39 -12.68 4.00 2.36
N MET A 40 -13.85 3.61 2.86
CA MET A 40 -14.67 4.41 3.77
C MET A 40 -14.13 4.50 5.21
N ASN A 41 -13.12 3.70 5.58
CA ASN A 41 -12.55 3.71 6.94
C ASN A 41 -11.18 4.41 7.05
N ARG A 42 -10.74 5.11 5.99
CA ARG A 42 -9.44 5.80 5.95
C ARG A 42 -9.61 7.32 5.88
N TYR A 43 -8.86 8.02 6.72
CA TYR A 43 -8.59 9.45 6.60
C TYR A 43 -7.15 9.64 6.17
N TRP A 44 -6.85 10.78 5.55
CA TRP A 44 -5.48 11.15 5.19
C TRP A 44 -5.00 12.25 6.13
N TYR A 45 -3.81 12.06 6.68
CA TYR A 45 -3.15 13.01 7.58
C TYR A 45 -1.73 13.26 7.08
N THR A 46 -1.26 14.50 7.17
CA THR A 46 0.10 14.85 6.77
C THR A 46 1.07 14.64 7.92
N LYS A 47 1.99 13.71 7.76
CA LYS A 47 3.10 13.43 8.68
C LYS A 47 4.42 13.69 7.96
N ASP A 48 5.25 14.57 8.50
CA ASP A 48 6.59 14.88 7.95
C ASP A 48 6.57 15.30 6.46
N GLY A 49 5.48 15.93 6.01
CA GLY A 49 5.28 16.32 4.61
C GLY A 49 4.68 15.23 3.71
N GLU A 50 4.48 14.01 4.22
CA GLU A 50 3.84 12.91 3.50
C GLU A 50 2.39 12.68 3.96
N ASN A 51 1.46 12.46 3.03
CA ASN A 51 0.08 12.10 3.37
C ASN A 51 -0.03 10.60 3.65
N VAL A 52 -0.32 10.26 4.91
CA VAL A 52 -0.45 8.89 5.38
C VAL A 52 -1.91 8.51 5.68
N PRO A 53 -2.34 7.27 5.39
CA PRO A 53 -3.67 6.81 5.72
C PRO A 53 -3.77 6.43 7.20
N VAL A 54 -4.81 6.91 7.88
CA VAL A 54 -5.12 6.59 9.28
C VAL A 54 -6.56 6.12 9.43
N CYS A 55 -6.78 5.21 10.38
CA CYS A 55 -8.08 4.65 10.66
C CYS A 55 -8.98 5.67 11.38
N THR A 56 -10.30 5.62 11.16
CA THR A 56 -11.27 6.51 11.85
C THR A 56 -11.18 6.46 13.38
N LYS A 57 -10.91 5.30 13.96
CA LYS A 57 -10.69 5.12 15.40
C LYS A 57 -9.40 5.79 15.90
N CYS A 58 -8.39 5.82 15.05
CA CYS A 58 -7.07 6.38 15.32
C CYS A 58 -7.11 7.90 15.18
N ASN A 59 -7.89 8.41 14.22
CA ASN A 59 -8.14 9.82 14.01
C ASN A 59 -8.72 10.50 15.26
N LYS A 60 -9.58 9.80 16.02
CA LYS A 60 -10.09 10.30 17.31
C LYS A 60 -9.02 10.53 18.37
N LYS A 61 -7.83 9.93 18.25
CA LYS A 61 -6.70 10.19 19.15
C LYS A 61 -5.83 11.38 18.71
N LEU A 62 -6.01 11.86 17.49
CA LEU A 62 -5.27 12.96 16.88
C LEU A 62 -6.06 14.30 16.92
N SER A 63 -7.28 14.29 17.48
CA SER A 63 -8.12 15.48 17.66
C SER A 63 -8.03 16.06 19.05
#